data_AF-A0A722KS49-F1
#
_entry.id   AF-A0A722KS49-F1
#
_cell.length_a   1.000
_cell.length_b   1.000
_cell.length_c   1.000
_cell.angle_alpha   90.00
_cell.angle_beta   90.00
_cell.angle_gamma   90.00
#
_symmetry.space_group_name_H-M   'P 1'
#
loop_
_entity.id
_entity.type
_entity.pdbx_description
1 polymer ?
#
loop_
_entity_poly.entity_id
_entity_poly.type
_entity_poly.pdbx_seq_one_letter_code
_entity_poly.pdbx_strand_id
1 'polypeptide(L)'
;MECKITNQIILALVFLLTFLLICIILKAIFFGSTNFQWGSFTDWISSLSTLGTFAVAYAAYKKAPEWMAQKHYDIVSKVIEEAVYEDLRKLSSFSNQYRNHMLHTSKILRSCLNSKGALPSDIKETLDKVESLLIEFFNLSYSIQNRLKAIPRYNYVITPYTVTITETIKRIADRYNSLQTQFELAASEVPISLYESEAVINKLMKEIFDIQLEVIELNNNLNNFIRSIYADNKSIAEFIAIKK
;
A
#
# COMPACT_ATOMS: atom_id res chain seq x y z
N MET A 1 -37.48 -29.65 -21.69
CA MET A 1 -36.06 -29.69 -21.25
C MET A 1 -35.68 -31.09 -20.79
N GLU A 2 -36.57 -31.80 -20.09
CA GLU A 2 -36.40 -33.18 -19.61
C GLU A 2 -36.09 -34.21 -20.72
N CYS A 3 -36.79 -34.19 -21.87
CA CYS A 3 -36.53 -35.13 -22.98
C CYS A 3 -35.08 -35.09 -23.53
N LYS A 4 -34.40 -33.94 -23.46
CA LYS A 4 -32.99 -33.83 -23.91
C LYS A 4 -32.03 -34.53 -22.94
N ILE A 5 -32.31 -34.46 -21.64
CA ILE A 5 -31.51 -35.08 -20.59
C ILE A 5 -31.70 -36.59 -20.61
N THR A 6 -32.95 -37.08 -20.73
CA THR A 6 -33.24 -38.52 -20.81
C THR A 6 -32.57 -39.17 -22.02
N ASN A 7 -32.59 -38.51 -23.19
CA ASN A 7 -31.90 -39.02 -24.38
C ASN A 7 -30.37 -39.04 -24.19
N GLN A 8 -29.77 -38.05 -23.52
CA GLN A 8 -28.34 -38.06 -23.20
C GLN A 8 -27.95 -39.20 -22.24
N ILE A 9 -28.80 -39.49 -21.25
CA ILE A 9 -28.60 -40.60 -20.31
C ILE A 9 -28.66 -41.94 -21.05
N ILE A 10 -29.66 -42.13 -21.92
CA ILE A 10 -29.80 -43.35 -22.73
C ILE A 10 -28.59 -43.51 -23.65
N LEU A 11 -28.14 -42.44 -24.31
CA LEU A 11 -26.98 -42.47 -25.20
C LEU A 11 -25.69 -42.84 -24.45
N ALA A 12 -25.50 -42.29 -23.25
CA ALA A 12 -24.36 -42.61 -22.38
C ALA A 12 -24.39 -44.08 -21.92
N LEU A 13 -25.58 -44.59 -21.59
CA LEU A 13 -25.78 -45.99 -21.19
C LEU A 13 -25.45 -46.94 -22.35
N VAL A 14 -25.92 -46.65 -23.56
CA VAL A 14 -25.61 -47.42 -24.78
C VAL A 14 -24.11 -47.41 -25.07
N PHE A 15 -23.44 -46.27 -24.92
CA PHE A 15 -21.99 -46.17 -25.05
C PHE A 15 -21.24 -47.01 -24.02
N LEU A 16 -21.67 -47.00 -22.75
CA LEU A 16 -21.07 -47.80 -21.69
C LEU A 16 -21.22 -49.31 -21.96
N LEU A 17 -22.42 -49.74 -22.36
CA LEU A 17 -22.72 -51.15 -22.64
C LEU A 17 -21.95 -51.67 -23.86
N THR A 18 -21.87 -50.88 -24.93
CA THR A 18 -21.07 -51.22 -26.11
C THR A 18 -19.58 -51.26 -25.82
N PHE A 19 -19.06 -50.33 -25.01
CA PHE A 19 -17.67 -50.36 -24.54
C PHE A 19 -17.35 -51.61 -23.71
N LEU A 20 -18.23 -51.98 -22.77
CA LEU A 20 -18.09 -53.21 -21.97
C LEU A 20 -18.09 -54.47 -22.84
N LEU A 21 -18.96 -54.53 -23.85
CA LEU A 21 -19.02 -55.64 -24.80
C LEU A 21 -17.71 -55.79 -25.58
N ILE A 22 -17.15 -54.68 -26.08
CA ILE A 22 -15.84 -54.67 -26.77
C ILE A 22 -14.74 -55.19 -25.84
N CYS A 23 -14.72 -54.78 -24.56
CA CYS A 23 -13.76 -55.28 -23.59
C CYS A 23 -13.87 -56.80 -23.37
N ILE A 24 -15.09 -57.34 -23.31
CA ILE A 24 -15.34 -58.79 -23.18
C ILE A 24 -14.84 -59.55 -24.42
N ILE A 25 -15.13 -59.04 -25.62
CA ILE A 25 -14.70 -59.65 -26.89
C ILE A 25 -13.17 -59.66 -26.99
N LEU A 26 -12.50 -58.54 -26.66
CA LEU A 26 -11.04 -58.46 -26.65
C LEU A 26 -10.43 -59.45 -25.65
N LYS A 27 -10.99 -59.57 -24.44
CA LYS A 27 -10.53 -60.56 -23.47
C LYS A 27 -10.68 -62.00 -23.98
N ALA A 28 -11.77 -62.29 -24.69
CA ALA A 28 -12.01 -63.62 -25.27
C ALA A 28 -11.05 -63.96 -26.42
N ILE A 29 -10.72 -62.98 -27.28
CA ILE A 29 -9.81 -63.16 -28.42
C ILE A 29 -8.36 -63.39 -27.97
N PHE A 30 -7.93 -62.74 -26.89
CA PHE A 30 -6.56 -62.86 -26.37
C PHE A 30 -6.40 -63.95 -25.29
N PHE A 31 -7.44 -64.76 -25.06
CA PHE A 31 -7.42 -65.83 -24.06
C PHE A 31 -6.49 -66.98 -24.52
N GLY A 32 -5.36 -67.18 -23.83
CA GLY A 32 -4.40 -68.24 -24.13
C GLY A 32 -3.10 -67.78 -24.81
N SER A 33 -2.94 -66.49 -25.11
CA SER A 33 -1.63 -65.97 -25.55
C SER A 33 -0.72 -65.80 -24.33
N THR A 34 0.46 -66.42 -24.34
CA THR A 34 1.41 -66.39 -23.20
C THR A 34 2.08 -65.01 -23.00
N ASN A 35 1.93 -64.10 -23.96
CA ASN A 35 2.60 -62.80 -23.99
C ASN A 35 1.66 -61.62 -23.65
N PHE A 36 0.35 -61.85 -23.49
CA PHE A 36 -0.62 -60.78 -23.21
C PHE A 36 -1.10 -60.84 -21.75
N GLN A 37 -0.72 -59.85 -20.95
CA GLN A 37 -1.21 -59.68 -19.59
C GLN A 37 -2.41 -58.74 -19.58
N TRP A 38 -3.62 -59.30 -19.47
CA TRP A 38 -4.83 -58.52 -19.25
C TRP A 38 -4.81 -57.97 -17.81
N GLY A 39 -4.52 -56.67 -17.65
CA GLY A 39 -4.60 -55.99 -16.35
C GLY A 39 -6.01 -55.98 -15.75
N SER A 40 -6.16 -55.65 -14.47
CA SER A 40 -7.48 -55.63 -13.85
C SER A 40 -8.35 -54.50 -14.45
N PHE A 41 -9.65 -54.73 -14.58
CA PHE A 41 -10.61 -53.68 -14.99
C PHE A 41 -10.55 -52.48 -14.03
N THR A 42 -10.19 -52.71 -12.76
CA THR A 42 -9.94 -51.67 -11.77
C THR A 42 -8.73 -50.80 -12.13
N ASP A 43 -7.72 -51.35 -12.79
CA ASP A 43 -6.50 -50.61 -13.20
C ASP A 43 -6.82 -49.64 -14.34
N TRP A 44 -7.75 -50.03 -15.23
CA TRP A 44 -8.21 -49.22 -16.34
C TRP A 44 -9.07 -48.06 -15.85
N ILE A 45 -10.04 -48.31 -14.96
CA ILE A 45 -10.83 -47.26 -14.31
C ILE A 45 -9.93 -46.32 -13.50
N SER A 46 -8.94 -46.87 -12.78
CA SER A 46 -7.97 -46.06 -12.04
C SER A 46 -7.16 -45.16 -12.98
N SER A 47 -6.68 -45.69 -14.11
CA SER A 47 -5.96 -44.90 -15.12
C SER A 47 -6.83 -43.80 -15.75
N LEU A 48 -8.12 -44.06 -15.98
CA LEU A 48 -9.07 -43.07 -16.51
C LEU A 48 -9.35 -41.96 -15.49
N SER A 49 -9.45 -42.32 -14.21
CA SER A 49 -9.57 -41.37 -13.09
C SER A 49 -8.32 -40.49 -12.96
N THR A 50 -7.12 -41.06 -13.13
CA THR A 50 -5.87 -40.31 -13.18
C THR A 50 -5.81 -39.38 -14.40
N LEU A 51 -6.27 -39.82 -15.58
CA LEU A 51 -6.39 -38.96 -16.77
C LEU A 51 -7.38 -37.81 -16.57
N GLY A 52 -8.51 -38.06 -15.89
CA GLY A 52 -9.45 -37.01 -15.51
C GLY A 52 -8.84 -35.98 -14.56
N THR A 53 -8.10 -36.45 -13.56
CA THR A 53 -7.34 -35.58 -12.63
C THR A 53 -6.29 -34.75 -13.37
N PHE A 54 -5.59 -35.36 -14.32
CA PHE A 54 -4.62 -34.66 -15.18
C PHE A 54 -5.28 -33.59 -16.05
N ALA A 55 -6.45 -33.88 -16.64
CA ALA A 55 -7.19 -32.90 -17.44
C ALA A 55 -7.63 -31.68 -16.61
N VAL A 56 -8.09 -31.90 -15.38
CA VAL A 56 -8.44 -30.81 -14.43
C VAL A 56 -7.18 -30.03 -14.03
N ALA A 57 -6.09 -30.72 -13.71
CA ALA A 57 -4.81 -30.07 -13.38
C ALA A 57 -4.27 -29.24 -14.55
N TYR A 58 -4.38 -29.73 -15.78
CA TYR A 58 -4.01 -29.00 -16.99
C TYR A 58 -4.89 -27.77 -17.23
N ALA A 59 -6.20 -27.89 -17.03
CA ALA A 59 -7.12 -26.76 -17.12
C ALA A 59 -6.82 -25.69 -16.05
N ALA A 60 -6.50 -26.11 -14.82
CA ALA A 60 -6.08 -25.21 -13.75
C ALA A 60 -4.74 -24.54 -14.05
N TYR A 61 -3.76 -25.30 -14.56
CA TYR A 61 -2.47 -24.78 -15.00
C TYR A 61 -2.63 -23.70 -16.07
N LYS A 62 -3.53 -23.91 -17.04
CA LYS A 62 -3.82 -22.91 -18.09
C LYS A 62 -4.46 -21.63 -17.55
N LYS A 63 -5.28 -21.71 -16.48
CA LYS A 63 -5.94 -20.55 -15.84
C LYS A 63 -5.12 -19.85 -14.75
N ALA A 64 -4.12 -20.53 -14.20
CA ALA A 64 -3.23 -19.99 -13.18
C ALA A 64 -2.61 -18.62 -13.53
N PRO A 65 -2.10 -18.35 -14.76
CA PRO A 65 -1.52 -17.05 -15.08
C PRO A 65 -2.54 -15.90 -15.05
N GLU A 66 -3.76 -16.11 -15.55
CA GLU A 66 -4.83 -15.11 -15.52
C GLU A 66 -5.23 -14.79 -14.07
N TRP A 67 -5.40 -15.83 -13.25
CA TRP A 67 -5.73 -15.68 -11.84
C TRP A 67 -4.63 -14.93 -11.07
N MET A 68 -3.36 -15.23 -11.33
CA MET A 68 -2.22 -14.52 -10.74
C MET A 68 -2.18 -13.05 -11.17
N ALA A 69 -2.43 -12.75 -12.44
CA ALA A 69 -2.47 -11.39 -12.94
C ALA A 69 -3.58 -10.56 -12.28
N GLN A 70 -4.77 -11.15 -12.12
CA GLN A 70 -5.88 -10.53 -11.39
C GLN A 70 -5.51 -10.31 -9.92
N LYS A 71 -4.93 -11.31 -9.26
CA LYS A 71 -4.53 -11.21 -7.86
C LYS A 71 -3.49 -10.12 -7.62
N HIS A 72 -2.50 -10.00 -8.52
CA HIS A 72 -1.51 -8.94 -8.47
C HIS A 72 -2.15 -7.57 -8.69
N TYR A 73 -3.09 -7.45 -9.64
CA TYR A 73 -3.84 -6.21 -9.85
C TYR A 73 -4.61 -5.80 -8.60
N ASP A 74 -5.32 -6.72 -7.95
CA ASP A 74 -6.08 -6.44 -6.72
C ASP A 74 -5.18 -5.95 -5.59
N ILE A 75 -4.01 -6.58 -5.42
CA ILE A 75 -3.03 -6.18 -4.39
C ILE A 75 -2.52 -4.77 -4.67
N VAL A 76 -2.10 -4.48 -5.90
CA VAL A 76 -1.54 -3.17 -6.25
C VAL A 76 -2.60 -2.09 -6.21
N SER A 77 -3.82 -2.38 -6.67
CA SER A 77 -4.97 -1.48 -6.59
C SER A 77 -5.26 -1.08 -5.15
N LYS A 78 -5.27 -2.06 -4.24
CA LYS A 78 -5.43 -1.82 -2.80
C LYS A 78 -4.28 -1.00 -2.22
N VAL A 79 -3.05 -1.25 -2.64
CA VAL A 79 -1.89 -0.45 -2.23
C VAL A 79 -2.05 1.01 -2.62
N ILE A 80 -2.53 1.30 -3.84
CA ILE A 80 -2.80 2.67 -4.29
C ILE A 80 -3.94 3.29 -3.47
N GLU A 81 -5.04 2.57 -3.27
CA GLU A 81 -6.18 3.07 -2.49
C GLU A 81 -5.74 3.46 -1.07
N GLU A 82 -5.07 2.57 -0.36
CA GLU A 82 -4.62 2.82 1.01
C GLU A 82 -3.54 3.92 1.06
N ALA A 83 -2.52 3.85 0.20
CA ALA A 83 -1.39 4.77 0.28
C ALA A 83 -1.71 6.18 -0.24
N VAL A 84 -2.50 6.29 -1.31
CA VAL A 84 -2.83 7.56 -1.97
C VAL A 84 -4.13 8.13 -1.44
N TYR A 85 -5.21 7.34 -1.41
CA TYR A 85 -6.53 7.88 -1.12
C TYR A 85 -6.90 7.86 0.37
N GLU A 86 -6.31 7.00 1.19
CA GLU A 86 -6.52 7.04 2.64
C GLU A 86 -5.38 7.75 3.39
N ASP A 87 -4.16 7.31 3.18
CA ASP A 87 -3.03 7.70 4.01
C ASP A 87 -2.51 9.12 3.70
N LEU A 88 -2.62 9.63 2.48
CA LEU A 88 -2.30 11.05 2.21
C LEU A 88 -3.21 11.99 2.99
N ARG A 89 -4.50 11.72 3.06
CA ARG A 89 -5.42 12.52 3.89
C ARG A 89 -5.02 12.49 5.37
N LYS A 90 -4.61 11.33 5.89
CA LYS A 90 -4.10 11.23 7.27
C LYS A 90 -2.80 12.03 7.43
N LEU A 91 -1.91 12.01 6.43
CA LEU A 91 -0.67 12.78 6.41
C LEU A 91 -0.92 14.29 6.47
N SER A 92 -1.91 14.78 5.71
CA SER A 92 -2.40 16.17 5.79
C SER A 92 -2.91 16.50 7.20
N SER A 93 -3.67 15.60 7.83
CA SER A 93 -4.15 15.78 9.21
C SER A 93 -3.00 15.94 10.20
N PHE A 94 -1.99 15.07 10.15
CA PHE A 94 -0.82 15.18 11.03
C PHE A 94 -0.05 16.47 10.80
N SER A 95 0.15 16.87 9.53
CA SER A 95 0.79 18.14 9.19
C SER A 95 0.02 19.35 9.75
N ASN A 96 -1.33 19.32 9.71
CA ASN A 96 -2.16 20.38 10.30
C ASN A 96 -2.03 20.45 11.82
N GLN A 97 -2.04 19.29 12.49
CA GLN A 97 -1.86 19.22 13.94
C GLN A 97 -0.46 19.71 14.35
N TYR A 98 0.59 19.24 13.67
CA TYR A 98 1.96 19.70 13.85
C TYR A 98 2.05 21.22 13.71
N ARG A 99 1.52 21.79 12.62
CA ARG A 99 1.49 23.24 12.40
C ARG A 99 0.82 23.95 13.57
N ASN A 100 -0.36 23.51 13.99
CA ASN A 100 -1.10 24.18 15.06
C ASN A 100 -0.34 24.18 16.39
N HIS A 101 0.23 23.03 16.78
CA HIS A 101 1.01 22.91 18.01
C HIS A 101 2.34 23.68 17.93
N MET A 102 3.02 23.65 16.79
CA MET A 102 4.25 24.43 16.54
C MET A 102 3.97 25.93 16.67
N LEU A 103 2.88 26.43 16.09
CA LEU A 103 2.48 27.83 16.17
C LEU A 103 2.15 28.23 17.61
N HIS A 104 1.41 27.40 18.33
CA HIS A 104 1.07 27.62 19.74
C HIS A 104 2.33 27.71 20.60
N THR A 105 3.22 26.72 20.49
CA THR A 105 4.47 26.66 21.26
C THR A 105 5.36 27.86 20.96
N SER A 106 5.54 28.18 19.69
CA SER A 106 6.30 29.35 19.25
C SER A 106 5.73 30.67 19.78
N LYS A 107 4.40 30.80 19.88
CA LYS A 107 3.76 31.97 20.48
C LYS A 107 4.06 32.08 21.98
N ILE A 108 4.03 30.97 22.71
CA ILE A 108 4.41 30.93 24.13
C ILE A 108 5.86 31.38 24.28
N LEU A 109 6.80 30.77 23.55
CA LEU A 109 8.22 31.09 23.62
C LEU A 109 8.49 32.58 23.34
N ARG A 110 7.88 33.13 22.29
CA ARG A 110 7.99 34.56 21.97
C ARG A 110 7.37 35.47 23.03
N SER A 111 6.27 35.04 23.66
CA SER A 111 5.66 35.79 24.76
C SER A 111 6.56 35.83 26.00
N CYS A 112 7.25 34.72 26.30
CA CYS A 112 8.24 34.67 27.39
C CYS A 112 9.42 35.60 27.11
N LEU A 113 9.95 35.58 25.89
CA LEU A 113 11.02 36.49 25.44
C LEU A 113 10.62 37.97 25.58
N ASN A 114 9.42 38.34 25.11
CA ASN A 114 8.91 39.71 25.21
C ASN A 114 8.72 40.20 26.64
N SER A 115 8.17 39.36 27.50
CA SER A 115 7.89 39.70 28.89
C SER A 115 9.09 39.55 29.83
N LYS A 116 10.20 38.96 29.32
CA LYS A 116 11.30 38.43 30.14
C LYS A 116 10.80 37.55 31.29
N GLY A 117 9.70 36.85 31.05
CA GLY A 117 9.00 36.03 32.03
C GLY A 117 9.56 34.61 32.10
N ALA A 118 9.29 33.94 33.22
CA ALA A 118 9.59 32.52 33.35
C ALA A 118 8.81 31.70 32.31
N LEU A 119 9.40 30.60 31.86
CA LEU A 119 8.73 29.64 31.00
C LEU A 119 7.57 28.96 31.76
N PRO A 120 6.41 28.73 31.10
CA PRO A 120 5.33 27.94 31.67
C PRO A 120 5.79 26.53 32.03
N SER A 121 5.22 25.95 33.10
CA SER A 121 5.59 24.61 33.57
C SER A 121 5.27 23.50 32.57
N ASP A 122 4.31 23.73 31.68
CA ASP A 122 3.84 22.83 30.62
C ASP A 122 4.59 23.00 29.28
N ILE A 123 5.61 23.86 29.21
CA ILE A 123 6.34 24.08 27.94
C ILE A 123 6.97 22.80 27.43
N LYS A 124 7.51 21.97 28.33
CA LYS A 124 8.12 20.70 27.98
C LYS A 124 7.11 19.76 27.34
N GLU A 125 5.94 19.63 27.94
CA GLU A 125 4.85 18.81 27.39
C GLU A 125 4.41 19.31 26.01
N THR A 126 4.38 20.62 25.81
CA THR A 126 4.03 21.21 24.52
C THR A 126 5.09 20.92 23.46
N LEU A 127 6.38 20.99 23.81
CA LEU A 127 7.51 20.64 22.93
C LEU A 127 7.49 19.14 22.58
N ASP A 128 7.33 18.27 23.58
CA ASP A 128 7.22 16.82 23.40
C ASP A 128 6.03 16.48 22.47
N LYS A 129 4.92 17.23 22.57
CA LYS A 129 3.77 17.04 21.70
C LYS A 129 4.08 17.41 20.24
N VAL A 130 4.81 18.50 19.99
CA VAL A 130 5.25 18.89 18.64
C VAL A 130 6.13 17.80 18.02
N GLU A 131 7.09 17.27 18.78
CA GLU A 131 7.97 16.19 18.35
C GLU A 131 7.18 14.91 18.02
N SER A 132 6.27 14.50 18.91
CA SER A 132 5.47 13.28 18.71
C SER A 132 4.63 13.33 17.41
N LEU A 133 4.01 14.47 17.11
CA LEU A 133 3.23 14.67 15.89
C LEU A 133 4.08 14.59 14.63
N LEU A 134 5.32 15.08 14.71
CA LEU A 134 6.26 14.99 13.60
C LEU A 134 6.72 13.55 13.37
N ILE A 135 6.95 12.78 14.44
CA ILE A 135 7.27 11.35 14.36
C ILE A 135 6.12 10.59 13.70
N GLU A 136 4.87 10.86 14.10
CA GLU A 136 3.68 10.26 13.46
C GLU A 136 3.60 10.60 11.97
N PHE A 137 3.86 11.87 11.62
CA PHE A 137 3.93 12.32 10.23
C PHE A 137 5.02 11.54 9.44
N PHE A 138 6.22 11.38 10.00
CA PHE A 138 7.30 10.64 9.35
C PHE A 138 6.99 9.17 9.17
N ASN A 139 6.49 8.50 10.20
CA ASN A 139 6.12 7.09 10.14
C ASN A 139 5.11 6.84 9.02
N LEU A 140 4.11 7.71 8.88
CA LEU A 140 3.12 7.61 7.81
C LEU A 140 3.74 7.91 6.43
N SER A 141 4.54 8.96 6.32
CA SER A 141 5.28 9.31 5.09
C SER A 141 6.11 8.14 4.58
N TYR A 142 6.87 7.48 5.48
CA TYR A 142 7.66 6.31 5.13
C TYR A 142 6.81 5.09 4.78
N SER A 143 5.71 4.86 5.50
CA SER A 143 4.75 3.80 5.18
C SER A 143 4.21 3.94 3.76
N ILE A 144 3.75 5.14 3.38
CA ILE A 144 3.26 5.44 2.02
C ILE A 144 4.36 5.16 0.98
N GLN A 145 5.56 5.71 1.19
CA GLN A 145 6.69 5.50 0.28
C GLN A 145 7.04 4.02 0.13
N ASN A 146 7.07 3.26 1.22
CA ASN A 146 7.41 1.83 1.20
C ASN A 146 6.35 0.99 0.50
N ARG A 147 5.06 1.29 0.73
CA ARG A 147 3.93 0.65 0.04
C ARG A 147 4.03 0.87 -1.47
N LEU A 148 4.25 2.11 -1.91
CA LEU A 148 4.40 2.43 -3.33
C LEU A 148 5.66 1.80 -3.95
N LYS A 149 6.78 1.77 -3.22
CA LYS A 149 8.01 1.07 -3.64
C LYS A 149 7.88 -0.45 -3.69
N ALA A 150 6.88 -1.04 -3.04
CA ALA A 150 6.63 -2.48 -3.08
C ALA A 150 5.84 -2.91 -4.33
N ILE A 151 5.18 -1.99 -5.04
CA ILE A 151 4.38 -2.26 -6.25
C ILE A 151 5.15 -3.10 -7.29
N PRO A 152 6.44 -2.84 -7.57
CA PRO A 152 7.18 -3.62 -8.56
C PRO A 152 7.35 -5.11 -8.25
N ARG A 153 7.09 -5.54 -7.00
CA ARG A 153 7.11 -6.96 -6.62
C ARG A 153 5.97 -7.76 -7.26
N TYR A 154 4.92 -7.09 -7.75
CA TYR A 154 3.71 -7.71 -8.29
C TYR A 154 3.62 -7.63 -9.82
N ASN A 155 4.74 -7.49 -10.53
CA ASN A 155 4.81 -7.35 -11.99
C ASN A 155 4.19 -6.06 -12.55
N TYR A 156 4.20 -5.00 -11.74
CA TYR A 156 3.85 -3.63 -12.15
C TYR A 156 5.07 -2.71 -12.07
N VAL A 157 4.95 -1.50 -12.59
CA VAL A 157 5.88 -0.40 -12.38
C VAL A 157 5.07 0.82 -11.96
N ILE A 158 5.67 1.69 -11.13
CA ILE A 158 5.05 2.96 -10.76
C ILE A 158 5.22 3.97 -11.91
N THR A 159 4.19 4.75 -12.18
CA THR A 159 4.23 5.79 -13.22
C THR A 159 5.01 7.02 -12.75
N PRO A 160 5.41 7.92 -13.66
CA PRO A 160 6.01 9.21 -13.29
C PRO A 160 5.14 10.03 -12.33
N TYR A 161 3.81 9.89 -12.42
CA TYR A 161 2.88 10.53 -11.51
C TYR A 161 3.04 10.02 -10.07
N THR A 162 3.07 8.69 -9.87
CA THR A 162 3.32 8.08 -8.56
C THR A 162 4.70 8.43 -8.02
N VAL A 163 5.72 8.51 -8.89
CA VAL A 163 7.07 8.97 -8.50
C VAL A 163 6.99 10.39 -7.95
N THR A 164 6.31 11.30 -8.65
CA THR A 164 6.13 12.70 -8.22
C THR A 164 5.48 12.79 -6.84
N ILE A 165 4.50 11.92 -6.54
CA ILE A 165 3.89 11.80 -5.21
C ILE A 165 4.94 11.43 -4.16
N THR A 166 5.69 10.35 -4.39
CA THR A 166 6.71 9.89 -3.44
C THR A 166 7.82 10.91 -3.19
N GLU A 167 8.29 11.59 -4.25
CA GLU A 167 9.33 12.60 -4.17
C GLU A 167 8.85 13.86 -3.44
N THR A 168 7.61 14.28 -3.70
CA THR A 168 7.01 15.44 -3.02
C THR A 168 6.84 15.17 -1.53
N ILE A 169 6.33 13.99 -1.16
CA ILE A 169 6.19 13.58 0.24
C ILE A 169 7.55 13.54 0.94
N LYS A 170 8.55 12.95 0.29
CA LYS A 170 9.92 12.87 0.82
C LYS A 170 10.50 14.27 1.05
N ARG A 171 10.43 15.15 0.05
CA ARG A 171 10.93 16.53 0.14
C ARG A 171 10.26 17.31 1.28
N ILE A 172 8.95 17.15 1.44
CA ILE A 172 8.20 17.82 2.51
C ILE A 172 8.62 17.26 3.88
N ALA A 173 8.80 15.95 3.99
CA ALA A 173 9.32 15.34 5.20
C ALA A 173 10.73 15.86 5.54
N ASP A 174 11.65 15.87 4.58
CA ASP A 174 13.01 16.39 4.77
C ASP A 174 12.99 17.86 5.24
N ARG A 175 12.08 18.68 4.68
CA ARG A 175 11.94 20.09 5.10
C ARG A 175 11.36 20.21 6.50
N TYR A 176 10.36 19.43 6.88
CA TYR A 176 9.85 19.41 8.24
C TYR A 176 10.92 19.01 9.25
N ASN A 177 11.76 18.02 8.93
CA ASN A 177 12.85 17.61 9.79
C ASN A 177 13.83 18.76 10.05
N SER A 178 14.22 19.46 8.98
CA SER A 178 15.09 20.64 9.08
C SER A 178 14.45 21.74 9.94
N LEU A 179 13.16 22.02 9.76
CA LEU A 179 12.44 23.05 10.53
C LEU A 179 12.33 22.67 12.01
N GLN A 180 12.10 21.39 12.30
CA GLN A 180 12.06 20.89 13.67
C GLN A 180 13.41 21.07 14.37
N THR A 181 14.51 20.69 13.73
CA THR A 181 15.85 20.89 14.31
C THR A 181 16.12 22.37 14.60
N GLN A 182 15.77 23.26 13.67
CA GLN A 182 15.92 24.71 13.89
C GLN A 182 15.06 25.20 15.05
N PHE A 183 13.82 24.69 15.15
CA PHE A 183 12.91 25.05 16.23
C PHE A 183 13.41 24.57 17.60
N GLU A 184 13.91 23.34 17.69
CA GLU A 184 14.47 22.79 18.94
C GLU A 184 15.69 23.57 19.42
N LEU A 185 16.58 23.95 18.49
CA LEU A 185 17.72 24.81 18.80
C LEU A 185 17.23 26.17 19.33
N ALA A 186 16.35 26.85 18.59
CA ALA A 186 15.80 28.13 19.01
C ALA A 186 15.08 28.04 20.37
N ALA A 187 14.27 26.99 20.59
CA ALA A 187 13.57 26.76 21.85
C ALA A 187 14.52 26.53 23.03
N SER A 188 15.63 25.83 22.79
CA SER A 188 16.67 25.60 23.82
C SER A 188 17.44 26.86 24.21
N GLU A 189 17.53 27.85 23.30
CA GLU A 189 18.20 29.13 23.55
C GLU A 189 17.33 30.13 24.33
N VAL A 190 16.00 29.93 24.35
CA VAL A 190 15.04 30.83 25.02
C VAL A 190 15.38 31.08 26.50
N PRO A 191 15.60 30.06 27.36
CA PRO A 191 15.87 30.28 28.78
C PRO A 191 17.10 31.15 29.05
N ILE A 192 18.15 30.98 28.24
CA ILE A 192 19.43 31.70 28.38
C ILE A 192 19.26 33.15 27.92
N SER A 193 18.54 33.33 26.81
CA SER A 193 18.31 34.63 26.17
C SER A 193 17.45 35.59 26.99
N LEU A 194 16.71 35.12 28.00
CA LEU A 194 15.88 35.97 28.87
C LEU A 194 16.68 37.05 29.61
N TYR A 195 17.96 36.80 29.87
CA TYR A 195 18.86 37.70 30.60
C TYR A 195 19.75 38.54 29.69
N GLU A 196 19.62 38.38 28.38
CA GLU A 196 20.47 39.05 27.40
C GLU A 196 19.94 40.43 26.96
N SER A 197 20.71 41.07 26.08
CA SER A 197 20.33 42.35 25.47
C SER A 197 19.07 42.22 24.63
N GLU A 198 18.33 43.31 24.52
CA GLU A 198 17.11 43.38 23.71
C GLU A 198 17.35 43.04 22.22
N ALA A 199 18.56 43.33 21.70
CA ALA A 199 18.95 42.95 20.35
C ALA A 199 18.98 41.43 20.15
N VAL A 200 19.47 40.66 21.13
CA VAL A 200 19.51 39.19 21.04
C VAL A 200 18.11 38.60 21.17
N ILE A 201 17.31 39.10 22.12
CA ILE A 201 15.90 38.71 22.29
C ILE A 201 15.12 38.92 20.99
N ASN A 202 15.26 40.09 20.36
CA ASN A 202 14.58 40.40 19.11
C ASN A 202 15.03 39.51 17.95
N LYS A 203 16.32 39.15 17.90
CA LYS A 203 16.86 38.21 16.90
C LYS A 203 16.23 36.83 17.07
N LEU A 204 16.25 36.26 18.27
CA LEU A 204 15.69 34.94 18.54
C LEU A 204 14.17 34.91 18.30
N MET A 205 13.45 35.96 18.70
CA MET A 205 12.02 36.09 18.40
C MET A 205 11.73 36.10 16.90
N LYS A 206 12.59 36.77 16.11
CA LYS A 206 12.48 36.79 14.67
C LYS A 206 12.74 35.40 14.08
N GLU A 207 13.78 34.71 14.53
CA GLU A 207 14.08 33.35 14.09
C GLU A 207 12.91 32.39 14.36
N ILE A 208 12.33 32.43 15.57
CA ILE A 208 11.13 31.65 15.90
C ILE A 208 9.96 32.03 14.96
N PHE A 209 9.77 33.31 14.67
CA PHE A 209 8.71 33.76 13.78
C PHE A 209 8.91 33.32 12.32
N ASP A 210 10.15 33.37 11.82
CA ASP A 210 10.49 32.94 10.47
C ASP A 210 10.23 31.42 10.32
N ILE A 211 10.61 30.61 11.33
CA ILE A 211 10.27 29.17 11.38
C ILE A 211 8.74 28.96 11.34
N GLN A 212 7.96 29.75 12.09
CA GLN A 212 6.49 29.66 12.07
C GLN A 212 5.91 29.87 10.66
N LEU A 213 6.41 30.89 9.95
CA LEU A 213 5.96 31.21 8.59
C LEU A 213 6.27 30.06 7.63
N GLU A 214 7.47 29.50 7.71
CA GLU A 214 7.86 28.37 6.86
C GLU A 214 7.04 27.10 7.14
N VAL A 215 6.73 26.82 8.41
CA VAL A 215 5.86 25.69 8.78
C VAL A 215 4.43 25.87 8.24
N ILE A 216 3.91 27.10 8.24
CA ILE A 216 2.61 27.43 7.63
C ILE A 216 2.65 27.21 6.11
N GLU A 217 3.68 27.74 5.44
CA GLU A 217 3.83 27.61 4.00
C GLU A 217 3.94 26.14 3.58
N LEU A 218 4.77 25.37 4.28
CA LEU A 218 4.97 23.95 4.01
C LEU A 218 3.68 23.13 4.21
N ASN A 219 2.93 23.42 5.27
CA ASN A 219 1.63 22.79 5.51
C ASN A 219 0.62 23.12 4.39
N ASN A 220 0.54 24.39 3.98
CA ASN A 220 -0.34 24.80 2.89
C ASN A 220 0.05 24.12 1.56
N ASN A 221 1.34 24.04 1.26
CA ASN A 221 1.85 23.37 0.08
C ASN A 221 1.49 21.88 0.07
N LEU A 222 1.67 21.18 1.19
CA LEU A 222 1.26 19.79 1.34
C LEU A 222 -0.25 19.62 1.14
N ASN A 223 -1.05 20.46 1.82
CA ASN A 223 -2.51 20.39 1.75
C ASN A 223 -3.03 20.65 0.33
N ASN A 224 -2.47 21.63 -0.37
CA ASN A 224 -2.84 21.95 -1.75
C ASN A 224 -2.44 20.81 -2.70
N PHE A 225 -1.24 20.27 -2.53
CA PHE A 225 -0.78 19.11 -3.30
C PHE A 225 -1.72 17.91 -3.12
N ILE A 226 -2.01 17.56 -1.87
CA ILE A 226 -2.90 16.44 -1.54
C ILE A 226 -4.32 16.70 -2.10
N ARG A 227 -4.86 17.91 -1.93
CA ARG A 227 -6.17 18.29 -2.50
C ARG A 227 -6.21 18.13 -4.01
N SER A 228 -5.12 18.48 -4.73
CA SER A 228 -5.07 18.31 -6.18
C SER A 228 -5.16 16.84 -6.60
N ILE A 229 -4.52 15.94 -5.87
CA ILE A 229 -4.59 14.49 -6.13
C ILE A 229 -6.04 13.98 -6.01
N TYR A 230 -6.75 14.40 -4.96
CA TYR A 230 -8.15 14.01 -4.75
C TYR A 230 -9.11 14.68 -5.74
N ALA A 231 -8.85 15.92 -6.13
CA ALA A 231 -9.67 16.64 -7.10
C ALA A 231 -9.56 16.01 -8.50
N ASP A 232 -8.35 15.58 -8.88
CA ASP A 232 -8.10 14.90 -10.14
C ASP A 232 -8.75 13.50 -10.18
N ASN A 233 -8.90 12.85 -9.01
CA ASN A 233 -9.54 11.55 -8.81
C ASN A 233 -9.15 10.51 -9.89
N LYS A 234 -7.84 10.40 -10.13
CA LYS A 234 -7.29 9.60 -11.23
C LYS A 234 -7.59 8.11 -11.05
N SER A 235 -7.77 7.42 -12.17
CA SER A 235 -7.90 5.96 -12.14
C SER A 235 -6.59 5.28 -11.73
N ILE A 236 -6.66 4.06 -11.21
CA ILE A 236 -5.48 3.27 -10.78
C ILE A 236 -4.44 3.12 -11.90
N ALA A 237 -4.87 3.05 -13.17
CA ALA A 237 -4.00 2.95 -14.33
C ALA A 237 -3.08 4.17 -14.54
N GLU A 238 -3.41 5.33 -13.95
CA GLU A 238 -2.53 6.51 -13.97
C GLU A 238 -1.38 6.40 -12.95
N PHE A 239 -1.51 5.52 -11.97
CA PHE A 239 -0.52 5.33 -10.91
C PHE A 239 0.46 4.18 -11.19
N ILE A 240 0.01 3.18 -11.94
CA ILE A 240 0.77 1.95 -12.20
C ILE A 240 0.66 1.54 -13.68
N ALA A 241 1.70 0.88 -14.18
CA ALA A 241 1.69 0.23 -15.49
C ALA A 241 2.15 -1.22 -15.36
N ILE A 242 1.70 -2.10 -16.25
CA ILE A 242 2.17 -3.49 -16.30
C ILE A 242 3.64 -3.47 -16.70
N LYS A 243 4.47 -4.25 -15.99
CA LYS A 243 5.88 -4.41 -16.34
C LYS A 243 5.96 -5.19 -17.66
N LYS A 244 6.45 -4.51 -18.72
CA LYS A 244 6.72 -5.13 -20.01
C LYS A 244 7.87 -6.13 -19.92
#